data_AF-A0A2N3VAC0-F1
#
_entry.id   AF-A0A2N3VAC0-F1
#
_cell.length_a   1.000
_cell.length_b   1.000
_cell.length_c   1.000
_cell.angle_alpha   90.00
_cell.angle_beta   90.00
_cell.angle_gamma   90.00
#
_symmetry.space_group_name_H-M   'P 1'
#
loop_
_entity.id
_entity.type
_entity.pdbx_description
1 polymer ?
#
loop_
_entity_poly.entity_id
_entity_poly.type
_entity_poly.pdbx_seq_one_letter_code
_entity_poly.pdbx_strand_id
1 'polypeptide(L)'
;MTHDDHGDDRSAPAEPVLLNLSAPARRSLVADLVRPDGSSPTPVDVDIPDPDLTAFLAGIAHADHGFTARTTSGPRALAVVAGTVAALCGEDIPTALTTPDLAFLKSLKPAAIEATRTVLLAIETPDEQAITEALRVLGH
;
A
#
# COMPACT_ATOMS: atom_id res chain seq x y z
N MET A 1 -26.65 49.72 -49.36
CA MET A 1 -26.89 49.39 -47.93
C MET A 1 -26.44 47.94 -47.77
N THR A 2 -25.16 47.75 -47.41
CA THR A 2 -24.69 47.30 -46.08
C THR A 2 -25.15 45.86 -45.82
N HIS A 3 -24.32 44.83 -45.74
CA HIS A 3 -23.22 44.54 -44.78
C HIS A 3 -22.47 43.33 -45.40
N ASP A 4 -21.21 43.43 -45.82
CA ASP A 4 -19.98 43.16 -45.04
C ASP A 4 -20.07 42.10 -43.91
N ASP A 5 -19.23 41.09 -44.09
CA ASP A 5 -18.31 40.48 -43.13
C ASP A 5 -18.79 39.69 -41.89
N HIS A 6 -18.01 38.62 -41.68
CA HIS A 6 -17.58 38.05 -40.41
C HIS A 6 -18.29 36.80 -39.88
N GLY A 7 -17.53 35.71 -39.81
CA GLY A 7 -17.84 34.60 -38.91
C GLY A 7 -17.25 33.25 -39.28
N ASP A 8 -15.94 33.21 -39.47
CA ASP A 8 -15.11 31.99 -39.37
C ASP A 8 -15.26 31.41 -37.95
N ASP A 9 -16.30 30.60 -37.68
CA ASP A 9 -16.37 29.84 -36.42
C ASP A 9 -15.70 28.48 -36.64
N ARG A 10 -14.38 28.58 -36.54
CA ARG A 10 -13.40 27.53 -36.44
C ARG A 10 -13.93 26.41 -35.56
N SER A 11 -13.76 25.17 -36.04
CA SER A 11 -13.74 23.98 -35.21
C SER A 11 -13.09 24.31 -33.87
N ALA A 12 -13.90 24.34 -32.81
CA ALA A 12 -13.39 24.52 -31.46
C ALA A 12 -12.27 23.48 -31.27
N PRO A 13 -11.01 23.89 -31.01
CA PRO A 13 -10.01 22.94 -30.63
C PRO A 13 -10.53 22.32 -29.33
N ALA A 14 -10.75 21.02 -29.33
CA ALA A 14 -10.99 20.27 -28.12
C ALA A 14 -9.87 20.64 -27.16
N GLU A 15 -10.18 21.47 -26.16
CA GLU A 15 -9.25 21.77 -25.10
C GLU A 15 -8.83 20.42 -24.54
N PRO A 16 -7.52 20.07 -24.60
CA PRO A 16 -7.08 18.88 -23.92
C PRO A 16 -7.37 19.16 -22.46
N VAL A 17 -8.42 18.53 -21.92
CA VAL A 17 -8.62 18.42 -20.50
C VAL A 17 -7.36 17.74 -20.01
N LEU A 18 -6.44 18.56 -19.51
CA LEU A 18 -5.35 18.13 -18.66
C LEU A 18 -6.06 17.51 -17.46
N LEU A 19 -6.36 16.22 -17.59
CA LEU A 19 -6.61 15.34 -16.48
C LEU A 19 -5.34 15.47 -15.66
N ASN A 20 -5.37 16.38 -14.69
CA ASN A 20 -4.41 16.44 -13.63
C ASN A 20 -4.66 15.17 -12.83
N LEU A 21 -4.16 14.05 -13.37
CA LEU A 21 -3.85 12.83 -12.67
C LEU A 21 -2.77 13.25 -11.69
N SER A 22 -3.17 13.97 -10.64
CA SER A 22 -2.52 13.88 -9.34
C SER A 22 -2.37 12.39 -9.14
N ALA A 23 -1.19 11.85 -9.42
CA ALA A 23 -0.95 10.43 -9.29
C ALA A 23 -1.47 10.06 -7.90
N PRO A 24 -2.50 9.21 -7.82
CA PRO A 24 -3.15 8.98 -6.54
C PRO A 24 -2.09 8.39 -5.61
N ALA A 25 -2.37 8.34 -4.30
CA ALA A 25 -1.51 7.78 -3.26
C ALA A 25 -0.92 6.36 -3.51
N ARG A 26 -1.14 5.75 -4.68
CA ARG A 26 -0.56 4.53 -5.30
C ARG A 26 0.97 4.48 -5.46
N ARG A 27 1.71 5.30 -4.72
CA ARG A 27 3.17 5.13 -4.56
C ARG A 27 3.58 5.02 -3.11
N SER A 28 2.66 5.23 -2.18
CA SER A 28 2.95 5.11 -0.76
C SER A 28 2.59 3.70 -0.29
N LEU A 29 3.56 3.04 0.33
CA LEU A 29 3.38 1.72 0.93
C LEU A 29 2.46 1.78 2.17
N VAL A 30 2.45 2.92 2.87
CA VAL A 30 1.84 3.06 4.21
C VAL A 30 0.66 4.03 4.24
N ALA A 31 0.44 4.84 3.19
CA ALA A 31 -0.72 5.71 3.12
C ALA A 31 -2.03 4.90 3.11
N ASP A 32 -2.99 5.29 3.96
CA ASP A 32 -4.29 4.62 4.12
C ASP A 32 -4.16 3.12 4.39
N LEU A 33 -3.06 2.68 5.00
CA LEU A 33 -2.84 1.29 5.38
C LEU A 33 -3.44 0.98 6.75
N VAL A 34 -3.39 1.92 7.69
CA VAL A 34 -3.90 1.75 9.05
C VAL A 34 -5.40 1.98 9.08
N ARG A 35 -6.14 1.10 9.77
CA ARG A 35 -7.59 1.20 9.97
C ARG A 35 -7.96 0.90 11.42
N PRO A 36 -9.08 1.46 11.92
CA PRO A 36 -9.60 1.09 13.23
C PRO A 36 -10.06 -0.36 13.26
N ASP A 37 -10.06 -0.96 14.44
CA ASP A 37 -10.45 -2.33 14.66
C ASP A 37 -11.93 -2.59 14.27
N GLY A 38 -12.19 -3.75 13.69
CA GLY A 38 -13.55 -4.11 13.25
C GLY A 38 -13.96 -3.48 11.92
N SER A 39 -13.02 -2.86 11.20
CA SER A 39 -13.23 -2.37 9.83
C SER A 39 -13.42 -3.51 8.81
N SER A 40 -12.91 -4.70 9.10
CA SER A 40 -12.91 -5.87 8.20
C SER A 40 -13.55 -7.06 8.88
N PRO A 41 -14.27 -7.91 8.12
CA PRO A 41 -15.02 -9.03 8.69
C PRO A 41 -14.13 -10.17 9.21
N THR A 42 -12.94 -10.35 8.63
CA THR A 42 -12.03 -11.47 8.95
C THR A 42 -10.55 -11.01 8.93
N PRO A 43 -10.11 -10.17 9.88
CA PRO A 43 -8.72 -9.79 9.99
C PRO A 43 -7.88 -10.97 10.50
N VAL A 44 -6.66 -11.09 9.98
CA VAL A 44 -5.67 -12.08 10.38
C VAL A 44 -4.86 -11.52 11.54
N ASP A 45 -4.88 -12.22 12.67
CA ASP A 45 -4.01 -11.90 13.79
C ASP A 45 -2.56 -12.20 13.41
N VAL A 46 -1.73 -11.16 13.38
CA VAL A 46 -0.30 -11.30 13.05
C VAL A 46 0.56 -11.41 14.30
N ASP A 47 0.00 -11.25 15.50
CA ASP A 47 0.68 -11.44 16.79
C ASP A 47 0.81 -12.95 17.14
N ILE A 48 1.07 -13.78 16.13
CA ILE A 48 1.34 -15.22 16.18
C ILE A 48 2.85 -15.50 16.12
N PRO A 49 3.33 -16.72 16.40
CA PRO A 49 4.75 -17.06 16.28
C PRO A 49 5.32 -16.81 14.87
N ASP A 50 6.56 -16.35 14.78
CA ASP A 50 7.23 -16.04 13.49
C ASP A 50 7.23 -17.19 12.47
N PRO A 51 7.42 -18.47 12.86
CA PRO A 51 7.32 -19.58 11.91
C PRO A 51 5.93 -19.70 11.27
N ASP A 52 4.87 -19.48 12.06
CA ASP A 52 3.49 -19.56 11.60
C ASP A 52 3.15 -18.37 10.71
N LEU A 53 3.58 -17.16 11.09
CA LEU A 53 3.46 -15.96 10.25
C LEU A 53 4.23 -16.10 8.94
N THR A 54 5.44 -16.67 8.98
CA THR A 54 6.25 -16.95 7.78
C THR A 54 5.50 -17.87 6.82
N ALA A 55 4.96 -18.98 7.33
CA ALA A 55 4.21 -19.94 6.52
C ALA A 55 2.95 -19.29 5.91
N PHE A 56 2.25 -18.46 6.69
CA PHE A 56 1.10 -17.69 6.20
C PHE A 56 1.49 -16.72 5.07
N LEU A 57 2.55 -15.93 5.27
CA LEU A 57 3.02 -14.94 4.29
C LEU A 57 3.49 -15.59 2.99
N ALA A 58 4.18 -16.73 3.08
CA ALA A 58 4.55 -17.52 1.91
C ALA A 58 3.31 -18.04 1.15
N GLY A 59 2.27 -18.45 1.87
CA GLY A 59 1.01 -18.90 1.27
C GLY A 59 0.23 -17.77 0.59
N ILE A 60 0.07 -16.63 1.27
CA ILE A 60 -0.74 -15.51 0.78
C ILE A 60 -0.10 -14.80 -0.44
N ALA A 61 1.23 -14.85 -0.58
CA ALA A 61 1.92 -14.32 -1.76
C ALA A 61 1.53 -15.04 -3.07
N HIS A 62 1.04 -16.28 -2.97
CA HIS A 62 0.52 -17.05 -4.10
C HIS A 62 -1.01 -17.08 -4.16
N ALA A 63 -1.68 -16.42 -3.22
CA ALA A 63 -3.13 -16.35 -3.20
C ALA A 63 -3.66 -15.27 -4.15
N ASP A 64 -4.83 -15.51 -4.72
CA ASP A 64 -5.51 -14.53 -5.58
C ASP A 64 -6.26 -13.43 -4.78
N HIS A 65 -6.06 -13.39 -3.45
CA HIS A 65 -6.73 -12.48 -2.53
C HIS A 65 -5.75 -11.87 -1.54
N GLY A 66 -6.04 -10.64 -1.11
CA GLY A 66 -5.33 -9.99 -0.02
C GLY A 66 -5.90 -10.33 1.36
N PHE A 67 -5.18 -9.93 2.39
CA PHE A 67 -5.54 -10.07 3.79
C PHE A 67 -5.46 -8.73 4.51
N THR A 68 -6.21 -8.61 5.60
CA THR A 68 -6.08 -7.51 6.56
C THR A 68 -5.33 -8.04 7.78
N ALA A 69 -4.20 -7.45 8.12
CA ALA A 69 -3.47 -7.79 9.33
C ALA A 69 -4.12 -7.12 10.54
N ARG A 70 -4.08 -7.74 11.71
CA ARG A 70 -4.46 -7.14 12.98
C ARG A 70 -3.27 -7.19 13.92
N THR A 71 -2.90 -6.05 14.49
CA THR A 71 -1.88 -5.99 15.53
C THR A 71 -2.04 -4.77 16.44
N THR A 72 -1.52 -4.90 17.65
CA THR A 72 -1.39 -3.79 18.61
C THR A 72 0.04 -3.23 18.67
N SER A 73 0.98 -3.83 17.93
CA SER A 73 2.40 -3.53 18.01
C SER A 73 2.91 -2.84 16.74
N GLY A 74 3.43 -1.63 16.87
CA GLY A 74 4.06 -0.88 15.78
C GLY A 74 5.21 -1.64 15.10
N PRO A 75 6.18 -2.19 15.87
CA PRO A 75 7.22 -3.04 15.31
C PRO A 75 6.67 -4.27 14.57
N ARG A 76 5.56 -4.85 15.06
CA ARG A 76 4.93 -5.99 14.40
C ARG A 76 4.27 -5.59 13.08
N ALA A 77 3.59 -4.45 13.03
CA ALA A 77 3.03 -3.91 11.79
C ALA A 77 4.13 -3.70 10.74
N LEU A 78 5.27 -3.14 11.14
CA LEU A 78 6.43 -2.96 10.26
C LEU A 78 7.01 -4.30 9.79
N ALA A 79 7.13 -5.28 10.69
CA ALA A 79 7.59 -6.63 10.35
C ALA A 79 6.66 -7.30 9.34
N VAL A 80 5.34 -7.21 9.50
CA VAL A 80 4.37 -7.77 8.54
C VAL A 80 4.48 -7.11 7.18
N VAL A 81 4.65 -5.79 7.13
CA VAL A 81 4.90 -5.09 5.86
C VAL A 81 6.17 -5.62 5.19
N ALA A 82 7.27 -5.70 5.96
CA ALA A 82 8.55 -6.22 5.47
C ALA A 82 8.46 -7.67 5.00
N GLY A 83 7.84 -8.54 5.80
CA GLY A 83 7.63 -9.94 5.48
C GLY A 83 6.71 -10.15 4.26
N THR A 84 5.68 -9.31 4.10
CA THR A 84 4.82 -9.35 2.90
C THR A 84 5.61 -8.99 1.65
N VAL A 85 6.41 -7.92 1.71
CA VAL A 85 7.29 -7.53 0.60
C VAL A 85 8.29 -8.65 0.31
N ALA A 86 8.93 -9.22 1.34
CA ALA A 86 9.87 -10.33 1.18
C ALA A 86 9.21 -11.53 0.49
N ALA A 87 8.00 -11.91 0.91
CA ALA A 87 7.25 -13.01 0.30
C ALA A 87 6.96 -12.75 -1.19
N LEU A 88 6.60 -11.52 -1.55
CA LEU A 88 6.34 -11.13 -2.95
C LEU A 88 7.60 -10.99 -3.79
N CYS A 89 8.71 -10.60 -3.18
CA CYS A 89 10.01 -10.49 -3.85
C CYS A 89 10.79 -11.81 -3.89
N GLY A 90 10.31 -12.86 -3.19
CA GLY A 90 11.04 -14.13 -3.05
C GLY A 90 12.26 -14.03 -2.14
N GLU A 91 12.27 -13.06 -1.22
CA GLU A 91 13.33 -12.82 -0.24
C GLU A 91 13.09 -13.61 1.06
N ASP A 92 14.07 -13.60 1.97
CA ASP A 92 14.01 -14.31 3.24
C ASP A 92 12.98 -13.69 4.22
N ILE A 93 11.77 -14.28 4.27
CA ILE A 93 10.67 -13.83 5.13
C ILE A 93 11.05 -13.85 6.63
N PRO A 94 11.66 -14.92 7.20
CA PRO A 94 12.06 -14.91 8.62
C PRO A 94 13.02 -13.77 8.97
N THR A 95 13.96 -13.47 8.09
CA THR A 95 14.89 -12.35 8.26
C THR A 95 14.16 -11.02 8.18
N ALA A 96 13.23 -10.85 7.23
CA ALA A 96 12.43 -9.63 7.12
C ALA A 96 11.51 -9.38 8.33
N LEU A 97 11.00 -10.44 8.97
CA LEU A 97 10.17 -10.34 10.17
C LEU A 97 10.98 -9.92 11.40
N THR A 98 12.21 -10.43 11.54
CA THR A 98 13.08 -10.17 12.71
C THR A 98 13.90 -8.90 12.54
N THR A 99 14.34 -8.62 11.32
CA THR A 99 15.19 -7.48 10.95
C THR A 99 14.66 -6.81 9.67
N PRO A 100 13.63 -5.95 9.79
CA PRO A 100 13.07 -5.24 8.64
C PRO A 100 14.11 -4.36 7.94
N ASP A 101 14.39 -4.62 6.65
CA ASP A 101 15.30 -3.79 5.85
C ASP A 101 14.59 -2.52 5.35
N LEU A 102 14.72 -1.45 6.12
CA LEU A 102 14.12 -0.15 5.79
C LEU A 102 14.69 0.46 4.50
N ALA A 103 15.96 0.19 4.17
CA ALA A 103 16.56 0.72 2.96
C ALA A 103 15.96 0.05 1.73
N PHE A 104 15.80 -1.27 1.79
CA PHE A 104 15.10 -2.04 0.76
C PHE A 104 13.65 -1.56 0.60
N LEU A 105 12.89 -1.45 1.68
CA LEU A 105 11.49 -1.00 1.67
C LEU A 105 11.32 0.41 1.08
N LYS A 106 12.25 1.33 1.35
CA LYS A 106 12.26 2.68 0.76
C LYS A 106 12.65 2.70 -0.72
N SER A 107 13.41 1.70 -1.17
CA SER A 107 13.87 1.56 -2.55
C SER A 107 12.91 0.78 -3.46
N LEU A 108 11.76 0.36 -2.94
CA LEU A 108 10.79 -0.44 -3.68
C LEU A 108 10.33 0.26 -4.96
N LYS A 109 10.31 -0.52 -6.03
CA LYS A 109 9.76 -0.08 -7.31
C LYS A 109 8.24 0.05 -7.19
N PRO A 110 7.60 0.94 -7.96
CA PRO A 110 6.14 1.13 -7.91
C PRO A 110 5.35 -0.17 -8.06
N ALA A 111 5.79 -1.08 -8.93
CA ALA A 111 5.13 -2.38 -9.12
C ALA A 111 5.13 -3.25 -7.85
N ALA A 112 6.21 -3.21 -7.05
CA ALA A 112 6.28 -3.95 -5.80
C ALA A 112 5.35 -3.33 -4.75
N ILE A 113 5.28 -2.00 -4.67
CA ILE A 113 4.37 -1.29 -3.77
C ILE A 113 2.91 -1.64 -4.08
N GLU A 114 2.52 -1.62 -5.36
CA GLU A 114 1.16 -1.98 -5.78
C GLU A 114 0.84 -3.46 -5.49
N ALA A 115 1.80 -4.36 -5.69
CA ALA A 115 1.64 -5.77 -5.35
C ALA A 115 1.45 -5.96 -3.84
N THR A 116 2.28 -5.31 -3.01
CA THR A 116 2.12 -5.34 -1.56
C THR A 116 0.79 -4.75 -1.11
N ARG A 117 0.31 -3.66 -1.72
CA ARG A 117 -0.99 -3.06 -1.41
C ARG A 117 -2.18 -3.91 -1.88
N THR A 118 -1.96 -4.81 -2.84
CA THR A 118 -2.97 -5.79 -3.27
C THR A 118 -3.08 -6.95 -2.28
N VAL A 119 -1.94 -7.38 -1.71
CA VAL A 119 -1.89 -8.50 -0.76
C VAL A 119 -2.16 -8.05 0.67
N LEU A 120 -1.51 -6.99 1.15
CA LEU A 120 -1.77 -6.39 2.46
C LEU A 120 -2.74 -5.22 2.28
N LEU A 121 -4.03 -5.51 2.53
CA LEU A 121 -5.12 -4.58 2.29
C LEU A 121 -5.18 -3.47 3.35
N ALA A 122 -4.97 -3.84 4.61
CA ALA A 122 -4.98 -2.94 5.74
C ALA A 122 -4.30 -3.56 6.97
N ILE A 123 -3.97 -2.72 7.94
CA ILE A 123 -3.55 -3.09 9.29
C ILE A 123 -4.57 -2.53 10.26
N GLU A 124 -5.36 -3.41 10.86
CA GLU A 124 -6.29 -3.10 11.94
C GLU A 124 -5.59 -3.01 13.28
N THR A 125 -5.91 -1.95 14.00
CA THR A 125 -5.35 -1.71 15.33
C THR A 125 -6.32 -0.88 16.19
N PRO A 126 -6.34 -1.09 17.52
CA PRO A 126 -7.00 -0.17 18.44
C PRO A 126 -6.19 1.13 18.67
N ASP A 127 -4.91 1.17 18.27
CA ASP A 127 -4.03 2.35 18.43
C ASP A 127 -3.43 2.78 17.08
N GLU A 128 -4.24 3.49 16.29
CA GLU A 128 -3.85 3.94 14.96
C GLU A 128 -2.62 4.86 14.98
N GLN A 129 -2.45 5.64 16.05
CA GLN A 129 -1.34 6.58 16.19
C GLN A 129 -0.02 5.84 16.39
N ALA A 130 0.02 4.83 17.26
CA ALA A 130 1.22 4.04 17.50
C ALA A 130 1.68 3.31 16.24
N ILE A 131 0.76 2.73 15.47
CA ILE A 131 1.09 2.05 14.21
C ILE A 131 1.54 3.04 13.15
N THR A 132 0.84 4.17 12.99
CA THR A 132 1.19 5.20 12.01
C THR A 132 2.58 5.77 12.27
N GLU A 133 2.93 6.06 13.53
CA GLU A 133 4.26 6.57 13.87
C GLU A 133 5.36 5.52 13.62
N ALA A 134 5.11 4.25 13.91
CA ALA A 134 6.05 3.17 13.60
C ALA A 134 6.29 3.02 12.08
N LEU A 135 5.24 3.17 11.27
CA LEU A 135 5.29 3.08 9.81
C LEU A 135 5.80 4.35 9.14
N ARG A 136 5.82 5.48 9.85
CA ARG A 136 6.33 6.76 9.36
C ARG A 136 7.77 6.69 8.89
N VAL A 137 8.55 5.75 9.41
CA VAL A 137 9.92 5.50 8.93
C VAL A 137 9.96 5.12 7.45
N LEU A 138 8.87 4.60 6.88
CA LEU A 138 8.74 4.19 5.47
C LEU A 138 8.10 5.25 4.57
N GLY A 139 7.30 6.16 5.12
CA GLY A 139 6.61 7.22 4.39
C GLY A 139 7.23 8.59 4.63
N HIS A 140 7.73 9.23 3.57
CA HIS A 140 7.97 10.68 3.56
C HIS A 140 6.72 11.39 3.05
#